data_AF-A0A6L6PVC8-F1
#
_entry.id   AF-A0A6L6PVC8-F1
#
_cell.length_a   1.000
_cell.length_b   1.000
_cell.length_c   1.000
_cell.angle_alpha   90.00
_cell.angle_beta   90.00
_cell.angle_gamma   90.00
#
_symmetry.space_group_name_H-M   'P 1'
#
loop_
_entity.id
_entity.type
_entity.pdbx_description
1 polymer ?
#
loop_
_entity_poly.entity_id
_entity_poly.type
_entity_poly.pdbx_seq_one_letter_code
_entity_poly.pdbx_strand_id
1 'polypeptide(L)'
;MGAFLWTECRNRKSWLCCERHCRPCKPSIYLFGSHAQGTANRGSDLDLAVLPGARLDPPQVWNIGQGLASTLDCDVDLVDLRSASTVMQYQVVTTGRRLWSSGLSTEQFECMVLSEKTALDEARAGLMQDIQKDGSVYGSTAHQ
;
A
#
# COMPACT_ATOMS: atom_id res chain seq x y z
N MET A 1 -42.55 12.35 7.52
CA MET A 1 -42.70 13.38 6.48
C MET A 1 -41.56 14.36 6.70
N GLY A 2 -40.43 14.30 6.01
CA GLY A 2 -40.26 14.17 4.58
C GLY A 2 -40.04 15.57 4.00
N ALA A 3 -38.85 15.76 3.41
CA ALA A 3 -38.47 16.78 2.44
C ALA A 3 -37.83 18.08 2.94
N PHE A 4 -36.83 18.51 2.16
CA PHE A 4 -35.99 19.71 2.25
C PHE A 4 -34.92 19.65 3.35
N LEU A 5 -33.73 19.09 3.08
CA LEU A 5 -32.64 19.79 2.36
C LEU A 5 -31.73 18.78 1.63
N TRP A 6 -32.20 18.18 0.53
CA TRP A 6 -31.45 17.18 -0.27
C TRP A 6 -30.63 17.81 -1.43
N THR A 7 -30.46 19.14 -1.46
CA THR A 7 -29.98 19.84 -2.67
C THR A 7 -28.52 20.33 -2.59
N GLU A 8 -27.83 20.22 -1.45
CA GLU A 8 -26.42 20.63 -1.32
C GLU A 8 -25.41 19.48 -1.44
N CYS A 9 -25.83 18.33 -1.98
CA CYS A 9 -25.01 17.13 -2.11
C CYS A 9 -24.17 17.06 -3.41
N ARG A 10 -23.93 18.18 -4.12
CA ARG A 10 -23.28 18.14 -5.45
C ARG A 10 -21.80 18.53 -5.52
N ASN A 11 -21.14 19.05 -4.48
CA ASN A 11 -19.81 19.63 -4.74
C ASN A 11 -18.80 19.76 -3.59
N ARG A 12 -18.50 18.71 -2.79
CA ARG A 12 -17.22 18.68 -2.03
C ARG A 12 -16.60 17.29 -1.95
N LYS A 13 -15.33 17.24 -2.33
CA LYS A 13 -14.36 16.14 -2.27
C LYS A 13 -14.22 15.61 -0.82
N SER A 14 -15.14 14.74 -0.40
CA SER A 14 -15.21 14.23 0.97
C SER A 14 -14.79 12.77 0.99
N TRP A 15 -13.55 12.53 1.42
CA TRP A 15 -13.14 11.29 2.06
C TRP A 15 -14.05 11.10 3.30
N LEU A 16 -14.61 9.90 3.55
CA LEU A 16 -15.60 9.53 4.60
C LEU A 16 -17.07 9.63 4.10
N CYS A 17 -18.02 8.75 4.37
CA CYS A 17 -18.17 7.65 5.33
C CYS A 17 -19.40 6.81 4.94
N CYS A 18 -19.37 5.48 5.12
CA CYS A 18 -20.54 4.63 4.96
C CYS A 18 -21.44 4.74 6.21
N GLU A 19 -22.71 5.12 6.03
CA GLU A 19 -23.68 5.35 7.10
C GLU A 19 -23.95 4.08 7.93
N ARG A 20 -23.40 4.06 9.16
CA ARG A 20 -24.10 3.74 10.44
C ARG A 20 -23.16 3.33 11.57
N HIS A 21 -21.86 3.14 11.33
CA HIS A 21 -20.83 2.90 12.36
C HIS A 21 -19.43 3.34 11.89
N CYS A 22 -19.33 4.52 11.29
CA CYS A 22 -18.11 4.93 10.62
C CYS A 22 -17.15 5.64 11.59
N ARG A 23 -16.27 4.87 12.25
CA ARG A 23 -15.03 5.47 12.77
C ARG A 23 -14.28 6.06 11.59
N PRO A 24 -13.72 7.29 11.66
CA PRO A 24 -12.81 7.77 10.65
C PRO A 24 -11.63 6.80 10.60
N CYS A 25 -11.60 5.95 9.58
CA CYS A 25 -10.48 5.06 9.31
C CYS A 25 -9.36 5.94 8.75
N LYS A 26 -8.64 6.61 9.65
CA LYS A 26 -7.43 7.33 9.27
C LYS A 26 -6.52 6.34 8.54
N PRO A 27 -5.97 6.69 7.37
CA PRO A 27 -5.03 5.80 6.71
C PRO A 27 -3.76 5.68 7.55
N SER A 28 -3.03 4.58 7.41
CA SER A 28 -1.66 4.48 7.93
C SER A 28 -0.68 4.73 6.80
N ILE A 29 0.45 5.38 7.09
CA ILE A 29 1.42 5.82 6.09
C ILE A 29 2.80 5.30 6.48
N TYR A 30 3.50 4.75 5.50
CA TYR A 30 4.84 4.21 5.63
C TYR A 30 5.75 4.87 4.61
N LEU A 31 6.97 5.16 5.04
CA LEU A 31 8.10 5.43 4.17
C LEU A 31 8.82 4.10 3.96
N PHE A 32 9.15 3.72 2.73
CA PHE A 32 9.96 2.54 2.48
C PHE A 32 11.12 2.86 1.55
N GLY A 33 11.76 1.83 0.99
CA GLY A 33 12.83 1.99 0.02
C GLY A 33 14.07 2.72 0.54
N SER A 34 14.74 3.44 -0.35
CA SER A 34 16.07 4.01 -0.10
C SER A 34 16.07 5.05 1.04
N HIS A 35 15.00 5.83 1.15
CA HIS A 35 14.83 6.83 2.20
C HIS A 35 14.58 6.20 3.57
N ALA A 36 13.87 5.07 3.63
CA ALA A 36 13.71 4.34 4.88
C ALA A 36 15.02 3.71 5.37
N GLN A 37 15.85 3.23 4.43
CA GLN A 37 17.11 2.54 4.71
C GLN A 37 18.30 3.49 4.91
N GLY A 38 18.14 4.79 4.65
CA GLY A 38 19.21 5.79 4.78
C GLY A 38 20.24 5.76 3.65
N THR A 39 19.93 5.10 2.53
CA THR A 39 20.78 5.00 1.34
C THR A 39 20.37 5.95 0.22
N ALA A 40 19.32 6.75 0.44
CA ALA A 40 18.84 7.74 -0.50
C ALA A 40 19.87 8.84 -0.80
N ASN A 41 19.87 9.32 -2.04
CA ASN A 41 20.66 10.47 -2.49
C ASN A 41 19.72 11.59 -2.97
N ARG A 42 20.26 12.71 -3.48
CA ARG A 42 19.45 13.87 -3.88
C ARG A 42 18.50 13.61 -5.05
N GLY A 43 18.77 12.59 -5.86
CA GLY A 43 17.91 12.19 -6.99
C GLY A 43 17.04 10.98 -6.68
N SER A 44 17.00 10.52 -5.44
CA SER A 44 16.12 9.42 -5.03
C SER A 44 14.68 9.90 -4.97
N ASP A 45 13.78 9.07 -5.49
CA ASP A 45 12.34 9.17 -5.33
C ASP A 45 11.91 8.80 -3.91
N LEU A 46 10.79 9.38 -3.49
CA LEU A 46 10.21 9.13 -2.19
C LEU A 46 9.19 7.99 -2.26
N ASP A 47 9.63 6.80 -1.85
CA ASP A 47 8.80 5.59 -1.75
C ASP A 47 7.82 5.67 -0.56
N LEU A 48 6.53 5.85 -0.84
CA LEU A 48 5.46 5.93 0.17
C LEU A 48 4.42 4.83 -0.02
N ALA A 49 3.98 4.26 1.09
CA ALA A 49 2.91 3.27 1.09
C ALA A 49 1.79 3.70 2.03
N VAL A 50 0.55 3.50 1.60
CA VAL A 50 -0.65 3.85 2.34
C VAL A 50 -1.48 2.61 2.62
N LEU A 51 -1.93 2.45 3.86
CA LEU A 51 -2.97 1.50 4.24
C LEU A 51 -4.28 2.27 4.44
N PRO A 52 -5.09 2.44 3.39
CA PRO A 52 -6.35 3.17 3.46
C PRO A 52 -7.43 2.34 4.19
N GLY A 53 -8.56 2.97 4.54
CA GLY A 53 -9.72 2.27 5.06
C GLY A 53 -10.36 1.30 4.05
N ALA A 54 -10.28 1.63 2.77
CA ALA A 54 -10.75 0.82 1.64
C ALA A 54 -9.73 0.93 0.49
N ARG A 55 -9.70 -0.08 -0.40
CA ARG A 55 -8.81 -0.08 -1.57
C ARG A 55 -8.98 1.22 -2.37
N LEU A 56 -7.86 1.72 -2.90
CA LEU A 56 -7.85 2.85 -3.81
C LEU A 56 -7.77 2.33 -5.23
N ASP A 57 -8.53 2.94 -6.14
CA ASP A 57 -8.38 2.66 -7.56
C ASP A 57 -7.04 3.22 -8.07
N PRO A 58 -6.40 2.60 -9.08
CA PRO A 58 -5.10 3.05 -9.59
C PRO A 58 -5.03 4.55 -9.95
N PRO A 59 -6.06 5.16 -10.58
CA PRO A 59 -6.05 6.60 -10.84
C PRO A 59 -6.05 7.46 -9.56
N GLN A 60 -6.66 6.97 -8.47
CA GLN A 60 -6.64 7.69 -7.18
C GLN A 60 -5.23 7.66 -6.58
N VAL A 61 -4.59 6.49 -6.56
CA VAL A 61 -3.21 6.34 -6.09
C VAL A 61 -2.28 7.26 -6.87
N TRP A 62 -2.37 7.25 -8.20
CA TRP A 62 -1.60 8.12 -9.08
C TRP A 62 -1.80 9.60 -8.75
N ASN A 63 -3.06 10.06 -8.67
CA ASN A 63 -3.36 11.47 -8.41
C ASN A 63 -2.86 11.94 -7.04
N ILE A 64 -2.91 11.09 -6.02
CA ILE A 64 -2.37 11.41 -4.68
C ILE A 64 -0.84 11.49 -4.75
N GLY A 65 -0.19 10.51 -5.39
CA GLY A 65 1.27 10.50 -5.57
C GLY A 65 1.75 11.77 -6.29
N GLN A 66 1.12 12.15 -7.39
CA GLN A 66 1.44 13.38 -8.13
C GLN A 66 1.22 14.66 -7.31
N GLY A 67 0.15 14.69 -6.49
CA GLY A 67 -0.10 15.80 -5.58
C GLY A 67 0.97 15.93 -4.49
N LEU A 68 1.46 14.80 -3.97
CA LEU A 68 2.57 14.77 -3.02
C LEU A 68 3.87 15.20 -3.68
N ALA A 69 4.17 14.68 -4.87
CA ALA A 69 5.38 15.03 -5.62
C ALA A 69 5.46 16.54 -5.89
N SER A 70 4.35 17.13 -6.34
CA SER A 70 4.24 18.58 -6.57
C SER A 70 4.41 19.41 -5.29
N THR A 71 4.02 18.87 -4.13
CA THR A 71 4.11 19.57 -2.84
C THR A 71 5.49 19.47 -2.22
N LEU A 72 6.18 18.34 -2.43
CA LEU A 72 7.47 18.02 -1.84
C LEU A 72 8.65 18.39 -2.75
N ASP A 73 8.38 18.77 -4.01
CA ASP A 73 9.39 19.06 -5.03
C ASP A 73 10.36 17.88 -5.25
N CYS A 74 9.81 16.66 -5.18
CA CYS A 74 10.52 15.41 -5.41
C CYS A 74 9.59 14.38 -6.05
N ASP A 75 10.12 13.41 -6.79
CA ASP A 75 9.31 12.30 -7.28
C ASP A 75 8.79 11.46 -6.10
N VAL A 76 7.56 10.94 -6.21
CA VAL A 76 6.91 10.13 -5.18
C VAL A 76 6.31 8.90 -5.85
N ASP A 77 6.74 7.72 -5.43
CA ASP A 77 6.05 6.47 -5.75
C ASP A 77 5.09 6.13 -4.60
N LEU A 78 3.79 6.06 -4.91
CA LEU A 78 2.75 5.79 -3.91
C LEU A 78 2.12 4.42 -4.16
N VAL A 79 2.07 3.62 -3.10
CA VAL A 79 1.54 2.24 -3.14
C VAL A 79 0.35 2.08 -2.20
N ASP A 80 -0.77 1.55 -2.71
CA ASP A 80 -1.89 1.08 -1.88
C ASP A 80 -1.57 -0.32 -1.34
N LEU A 81 -1.32 -0.42 -0.02
CA LEU A 81 -0.99 -1.68 0.65
C LEU A 81 -2.11 -2.71 0.59
N ARG A 82 -3.37 -2.32 0.39
CA ARG A 82 -4.44 -3.31 0.20
C ARG A 82 -4.34 -4.00 -1.16
N SER A 83 -3.84 -3.29 -2.17
CA SER A 83 -3.75 -3.73 -3.57
C SER A 83 -2.37 -4.23 -3.98
N ALA A 84 -1.35 -3.97 -3.17
CA ALA A 84 -0.01 -4.50 -3.33
C ALA A 84 0.07 -6.03 -3.15
N SER A 85 1.09 -6.64 -3.76
CA SER A 85 1.40 -8.06 -3.56
C SER A 85 1.89 -8.34 -2.14
N THR A 86 1.74 -9.58 -1.65
CA THR A 86 2.24 -10.00 -0.32
C THR A 86 3.74 -9.74 -0.15
N VAL A 87 4.53 -9.89 -1.22
CA VAL A 87 5.98 -9.58 -1.19
C VAL A 87 6.22 -8.08 -0.95
N MET A 88 5.49 -7.22 -1.67
CA MET A 88 5.59 -5.78 -1.50
C MET A 88 5.09 -5.33 -0.13
N GLN A 89 3.95 -5.86 0.33
CA GLN A 89 3.44 -5.62 1.68
C GLN A 89 4.48 -6.01 2.73
N TYR A 90 5.09 -7.20 2.60
CA TYR A 90 6.11 -7.67 3.52
C TYR A 90 7.34 -6.76 3.54
N GLN A 91 7.82 -6.31 2.38
CA GLN A 91 8.93 -5.37 2.29
C GLN A 91 8.60 -4.06 3.03
N VAL A 92 7.42 -3.48 2.79
CA VAL A 92 7.00 -2.25 3.47
C VAL A 92 6.87 -2.45 4.98
N VAL A 93 6.28 -3.56 5.43
CA VAL A 93 6.08 -3.84 6.87
C VAL A 93 7.40 -4.07 7.58
N THR A 94 8.38 -4.72 6.93
CA THR A 94 9.65 -5.12 7.58
C THR A 94 10.77 -4.10 7.44
N THR A 95 10.87 -3.42 6.30
CA THR A 95 11.96 -2.46 6.01
C THR A 95 11.48 -1.01 6.07
N GLY A 96 10.17 -0.78 5.99
CA GLY A 96 9.59 0.54 6.03
C GLY A 96 9.57 1.15 7.43
N ARG A 97 9.59 2.47 7.45
CA ARG A 97 9.40 3.29 8.65
C ARG A 97 7.96 3.81 8.65
N ARG A 98 7.22 3.49 9.71
CA ARG A 98 5.86 4.01 9.88
C ARG A 98 5.91 5.50 10.18
N LEU A 99 5.35 6.31 9.28
CA LEU A 99 5.21 7.76 9.47
C LEU A 99 3.94 8.11 10.23
N TRP A 100 2.87 7.34 10.00
CA TRP A 100 1.59 7.53 10.67
C TRP A 100 0.84 6.21 10.83
N SER A 101 0.12 6.04 11.95
CA SER A 101 -0.66 4.84 12.27
C SER A 101 -2.06 5.20 12.75
N SER A 102 -3.05 4.45 12.30
CA SER A 102 -4.41 4.48 12.87
C SER A 102 -4.57 3.62 14.13
N GLY A 103 -3.50 2.99 14.60
CA GLY A 103 -3.49 2.11 15.77
C GLY A 103 -3.77 0.66 15.40
N LEU A 104 -4.67 0.00 16.14
CA LEU A 104 -4.89 -1.45 16.11
C LEU A 104 -5.09 -2.05 14.70
N SER A 105 -5.82 -1.37 13.80
CA SER A 105 -6.03 -1.86 12.43
C SER A 105 -4.73 -2.00 11.64
N THR A 106 -3.74 -1.16 11.95
CA THR A 106 -2.40 -1.19 11.35
C THR A 106 -1.62 -2.40 11.84
N GLU A 107 -1.62 -2.62 13.15
CA GLU A 107 -0.93 -3.74 13.79
C GLU A 107 -1.53 -5.09 13.35
N GLN A 108 -2.86 -5.17 13.21
CA GLN A 108 -3.55 -6.34 12.69
C GLN A 108 -3.16 -6.65 11.24
N PHE A 109 -3.06 -5.61 10.40
CA PHE A 109 -2.61 -5.77 9.02
C PHE A 109 -1.17 -6.28 8.97
N GLU A 110 -0.27 -5.74 9.79
CA GLU A 110 1.13 -6.19 9.84
C GLU A 110 1.26 -7.65 10.27
N CYS A 111 0.54 -8.05 11.32
CA CYS A 111 0.49 -9.45 11.75
C CYS A 111 0.00 -10.38 10.63
N MET A 112 -1.05 -9.96 9.90
CA MET A 112 -1.57 -10.71 8.75
C MET A 112 -0.50 -10.88 7.66
N VAL A 113 0.16 -9.79 7.26
CA VAL A 113 1.21 -9.81 6.22
C VAL A 113 2.37 -10.73 6.60
N LEU A 114 2.83 -10.68 7.86
CA LEU A 114 3.90 -11.55 8.34
C LEU A 114 3.50 -13.04 8.31
N SER A 115 2.25 -13.34 8.69
CA SER A 115 1.68 -14.68 8.62
C SER A 115 1.58 -15.19 7.17
N GLU A 116 1.06 -14.37 6.27
CA GLU A 116 0.90 -14.71 4.85
C GLU A 116 2.24 -14.96 4.15
N LYS A 117 3.26 -14.13 4.43
CA LYS A 117 4.59 -14.33 3.86
C LYS A 117 5.21 -15.65 4.32
N THR A 118 5.03 -16.00 5.60
CA THR A 118 5.52 -17.30 6.14
C THR A 118 4.89 -18.46 5.38
N ALA A 119 3.57 -18.45 5.21
CA ALA A 119 2.87 -19.48 4.44
C ALA A 119 3.30 -19.52 2.96
N LEU A 120 3.55 -18.36 2.35
CA LEU A 120 4.00 -18.27 0.96
C LEU A 120 5.41 -18.86 0.77
N ASP A 121 6.32 -18.59 1.70
CA ASP A 121 7.68 -19.15 1.68
C ASP A 121 7.66 -20.67 1.88
N GLU A 122 6.83 -21.18 2.82
CA GLU A 122 6.65 -22.61 3.03
C GLU A 122 6.13 -23.31 1.77
N ALA A 123 5.11 -22.74 1.13
CA ALA A 123 4.55 -23.27 -0.11
C ALA A 123 5.54 -23.25 -1.28
N ARG A 124 6.47 -22.28 -1.29
CA ARG A 124 7.49 -22.12 -2.34
C ARG A 124 8.82 -22.79 -2.02
N ALA A 125 9.00 -23.35 -0.82
CA ALA A 125 10.28 -23.90 -0.38
C ALA A 125 10.81 -24.99 -1.33
N GLY A 126 9.93 -25.86 -1.85
CA GLY A 126 10.31 -26.86 -2.84
C GLY A 126 10.77 -26.25 -4.16
N LEU A 127 10.01 -25.28 -4.70
CA LEU A 127 10.35 -24.60 -5.96
C LEU A 127 11.64 -23.77 -5.86
N MET A 128 11.90 -23.14 -4.71
CA MET A 128 13.14 -22.39 -4.48
C MET A 128 14.36 -23.31 -4.44
N GLN A 129 14.24 -24.51 -3.85
CA GLN A 129 15.32 -25.50 -3.86
C GLN A 129 15.66 -25.97 -5.28
N ASP A 130 14.65 -26.13 -6.14
CA ASP A 130 14.85 -26.54 -7.52
C ASP A 130 15.49 -25.41 -8.36
N ILE A 131 15.03 -24.16 -8.20
CA ILE A 131 15.65 -22.99 -8.86
C ILE A 131 17.12 -22.80 -8.42
N GLN A 132 17.42 -23.03 -7.14
CA GLN A 132 18.79 -22.89 -6.63
C GLN A 132 19.72 -24.01 -7.13
N LYS A 133 19.19 -25.20 -7.43
CA LYS A 133 19.95 -26.32 -8.01
C LYS A 133 20.13 -26.22 -9.52
N ASP A 134 19.09 -25.77 -10.22
CA ASP A 134 19.05 -25.78 -11.70
C ASP A 134 19.37 -24.41 -12.33
N GLY A 135 19.41 -23.33 -11.54
CA GLY A 135 19.79 -21.99 -11.99
C GLY A 135 18.84 -21.31 -12.99
N SER A 136 17.63 -21.86 -13.19
CA SER A 136 16.69 -21.43 -14.23
C SER A 136 15.33 -21.06 -13.62
N VAL A 137 14.87 -19.83 -13.90
CA VAL A 137 13.48 -19.41 -13.64
C VAL A 137 12.73 -19.47 -14.96
N TYR A 138 11.90 -20.50 -15.15
CA TYR A 138 11.04 -20.61 -16.33
C TYR A 138 9.85 -19.64 -16.20
N GLY A 139 9.97 -18.48 -16.84
CA GLY A 139 8.80 -17.65 -17.14
C GLY A 139 8.00 -18.30 -18.27
N SER A 140 6.92 -19.00 -17.95
CA SER A 140 6.01 -19.51 -18.97
C SER A 140 5.13 -18.38 -19.50
N THR A 141 5.62 -17.67 -20.52
CA THR A 141 4.74 -16.93 -21.44
C THR A 141 3.92 -17.94 -22.25
N ALA A 142 2.72 -18.25 -21.76
CA ALA A 142 1.66 -18.80 -22.57
C ALA A 142 0.75 -17.63 -23.00
N HIS A 143 1.14 -16.95 -24.08
CA HIS A 143 0.18 -16.22 -24.91
C HIS A 143 -0.27 -17.17 -26.02
N GLN A 144 -1.55 -17.55 -25.97
CA GLN A 144 -2.34 -17.85 -27.17
C GLN A 144 -3.04 -16.57 -27.62
#